data_AF-A0A2S4PM75-F1
#
_entry.id   AF-A0A2S4PM75-F1
#
_cell.length_a   1.000
_cell.length_b   1.000
_cell.length_c   1.000
_cell.angle_alpha   90.00
_cell.angle_beta   90.00
_cell.angle_gamma   90.00
#
_symmetry.space_group_name_H-M   'P 1'
#
loop_
_entity.id
_entity.type
_entity.pdbx_description
1 polymer ?
#
loop_
_entity_poly.entity_id
_entity_poly.type
_entity_poly.pdbx_seq_one_letter_code
_entity_poly.pdbx_strand_id
1 'polypeptide(L)'
;MTALSYEATEKLRPYSGPLYGSTLSYMVWPILPQGSPHRSRAFLRQEETYQLVLNGNGNVIDMIVRLENNQYAKCWRVDKQQSETSINSVMDSNGYECGPEFIPDSTITESARIARKYSVKDYIYPSQYRGNLYSEDVGYKIWPIYYKTLVLSHNSFNQKVGSIYIVLDSTGQLKDVIAKTFEKNHIRCRRARKVSPATDANELSQTLAKLTRDGYICQDEFFHYDYLTSIREKVQKEAETKLSLPRYYTGAPFHTPCYLVPFKEKRKSFKEKRKSHRVEPMDKKYLVLAIDFRIMGVAMQVGKDFKRCERDKIPIDNQHRNIFLYSSEDILPNNIASAAEIAQYGRINS
;
A
#
# COMPACT_ATOMS: atom_id res chain seq x y z
N MET A 1 24.54 5.14 32.55
CA MET A 1 24.28 4.66 31.17
C MET A 1 24.24 3.15 31.25
N THR A 2 23.05 2.58 31.32
CA THR A 2 22.86 1.13 31.45
C THR A 2 21.93 0.69 30.34
N ALA A 3 22.29 -0.40 29.67
CA ALA A 3 21.64 -0.78 28.42
C ALA A 3 20.24 -1.37 28.65
N LEU A 4 19.33 -1.06 27.74
CA LEU A 4 18.24 -1.97 27.38
C LEU A 4 18.81 -3.40 27.27
N SER A 5 18.04 -4.41 27.69
CA SER A 5 18.35 -5.80 27.37
C SER A 5 18.72 -5.89 25.88
N TYR A 6 19.89 -6.45 25.57
CA TYR A 6 20.45 -6.41 24.21
C TYR A 6 19.45 -6.94 23.17
N GLU A 7 18.69 -7.98 23.55
CA GLU A 7 17.62 -8.61 22.77
C GLU A 7 16.40 -7.72 22.51
N ALA A 8 16.16 -6.68 23.32
CA ALA A 8 15.09 -5.71 23.11
C ALA A 8 15.52 -4.63 22.11
N THR A 9 16.74 -4.10 22.25
CA THR A 9 17.32 -3.15 21.28
C THR A 9 17.42 -3.72 19.87
N GLU A 10 17.73 -5.00 19.70
CA GLU A 10 17.80 -5.66 18.39
C GLU A 10 16.45 -5.75 17.65
N LYS A 11 15.31 -5.60 18.35
CA LYS A 11 13.96 -5.74 17.78
C LYS A 11 13.33 -4.42 17.35
N LEU A 12 13.80 -3.29 17.86
CA LEU A 12 13.34 -1.97 17.45
C LEU A 12 13.85 -1.65 16.03
N ARG A 13 12.94 -1.29 15.13
CA ARG A 13 13.28 -0.84 13.78
C ARG A 13 12.80 0.61 13.59
N PRO A 14 13.57 1.48 12.91
CA PRO A 14 13.04 2.79 12.53
C PRO A 14 11.83 2.59 11.60
N TYR A 15 10.75 3.34 11.84
CA TYR A 15 9.61 3.34 10.93
C TYR A 15 10.00 4.00 9.60
N SER A 16 9.60 3.40 8.48
CA SER A 16 9.71 4.00 7.16
C SER A 16 8.42 3.74 6.39
N GLY A 17 7.67 4.79 6.11
CA GLY A 17 6.38 4.73 5.42
C GLY A 17 5.58 6.02 5.52
N PRO A 18 4.39 6.08 4.90
CA PRO A 18 3.61 7.31 4.75
C PRO A 18 2.70 7.66 5.93
N LEU A 19 2.58 6.81 6.96
CA LEU A 19 1.67 7.06 8.09
C LEU A 19 2.15 8.17 9.04
N TYR A 20 3.45 8.44 9.06
CA TYR A 20 4.08 9.38 9.97
C TYR A 20 5.09 10.25 9.21
N GLY A 21 5.26 11.51 9.62
CA GLY A 21 6.23 12.42 9.03
C GLY A 21 7.67 11.99 9.34
N SER A 22 8.56 12.08 8.35
CA SER A 22 9.99 11.74 8.47
C SER A 22 10.79 12.65 9.42
N THR A 23 10.20 13.76 9.86
CA THR A 23 10.79 14.70 10.83
C THR A 23 10.86 14.16 12.26
N LEU A 24 10.15 13.06 12.55
CA LEU A 24 10.06 12.46 13.88
C LEU A 24 10.61 11.04 13.85
N SER A 25 11.51 10.74 14.80
CA SER A 25 12.18 9.44 14.94
C SER A 25 11.24 8.38 15.55
N TYR A 26 10.30 7.90 14.75
CA TYR A 26 9.42 6.80 15.13
C TYR A 26 10.12 5.45 14.99
N MET A 27 9.85 4.57 15.95
CA MET A 27 10.26 3.16 15.91
C MET A 27 9.04 2.25 15.84
N VAL A 28 9.22 1.05 15.30
CA VAL A 28 8.23 -0.03 15.34
C VAL A 28 8.74 -1.22 16.13
N TRP A 29 7.80 -1.87 16.82
CA TRP A 29 8.00 -3.12 17.54
C TRP A 29 6.95 -4.16 17.08
N PRO A 30 7.35 -5.35 16.62
CA PRO A 30 6.40 -6.35 16.13
C PRO A 30 5.57 -6.97 17.27
N ILE A 31 4.27 -7.14 17.03
CA ILE A 31 3.39 -7.94 17.88
C ILE A 31 3.39 -9.37 17.32
N LEU A 32 3.85 -10.33 18.12
CA LEU A 32 3.91 -11.74 17.74
C LEU A 32 2.66 -12.48 18.24
N PRO A 33 2.16 -13.48 17.48
CA PRO A 33 1.09 -14.36 17.96
C PRO A 33 1.52 -15.11 19.22
N GLN A 34 0.60 -15.24 20.19
CA GLN A 34 0.84 -16.01 21.40
C GLN A 34 1.17 -17.48 21.03
N GLY A 35 2.26 -18.01 21.59
CA GLY A 35 2.76 -19.35 21.25
C GLY A 35 3.76 -19.40 20.07
N SER A 36 4.12 -18.27 19.45
CA SER A 36 5.21 -18.25 18.46
C SER A 36 6.54 -18.74 19.07
N PRO A 37 7.27 -19.69 18.46
CA PRO A 37 8.48 -20.25 19.05
C PRO A 37 9.62 -19.23 19.13
N HIS A 38 10.01 -18.89 20.36
CA HIS A 38 10.87 -17.75 20.74
C HIS A 38 12.28 -17.68 20.06
N ARG A 39 12.77 -18.73 19.39
CA ARG A 39 14.22 -18.95 19.21
C ARG A 39 14.79 -19.08 17.80
N SER A 40 14.01 -18.97 16.70
CA SER A 40 14.63 -18.98 15.37
C SER A 40 15.01 -17.57 14.90
N ARG A 41 16.28 -17.32 14.55
CA ARG A 41 16.71 -16.08 13.86
C ARG A 41 16.01 -15.89 12.50
N ALA A 42 15.44 -16.97 11.94
CA ALA A 42 14.58 -16.92 10.76
C ALA A 42 13.24 -16.20 11.03
N PHE A 43 12.73 -16.23 12.26
CA PHE A 43 11.48 -15.56 12.65
C PHE A 43 11.59 -14.02 12.57
N LEU A 44 12.77 -13.46 12.85
CA LEU A 44 13.05 -12.02 12.66
C LEU A 44 12.99 -11.57 11.19
N ARG A 45 12.89 -12.50 10.24
CA ARG A 45 12.63 -12.20 8.81
C ARG A 45 11.18 -12.43 8.39
N GLN A 46 10.30 -12.91 9.28
CA GLN A 46 8.88 -12.93 8.98
C GLN A 46 8.36 -11.49 8.95
N GLU A 47 7.55 -11.20 7.94
CA GLU A 47 6.97 -9.88 7.75
C GLU A 47 5.77 -9.74 8.69
N GLU A 48 5.93 -8.96 9.76
CA GLU A 48 5.00 -9.01 10.89
C GLU A 48 3.71 -8.23 10.57
N THR A 49 2.56 -8.88 10.76
CA THR A 49 1.25 -8.31 10.39
C THR A 49 0.85 -7.15 11.29
N TYR A 50 1.18 -7.17 12.58
CA TYR A 50 0.87 -6.11 13.53
C TYR A 50 2.14 -5.55 14.18
N GLN A 51 2.22 -4.23 14.34
CA GLN A 51 3.36 -3.55 14.94
C GLN A 51 2.86 -2.41 15.84
N LEU A 52 3.46 -2.26 17.02
CA LEU A 52 3.33 -1.05 17.84
C LEU A 52 4.23 0.03 17.28
N VAL A 53 3.77 1.28 17.29
CA VAL A 53 4.56 2.46 16.91
C VAL A 53 4.92 3.24 18.16
N LEU A 54 6.21 3.49 18.34
CA LEU A 54 6.78 4.20 19.47
C LEU A 54 7.38 5.53 19.00
N ASN A 55 7.20 6.59 19.78
CA ASN A 55 7.90 7.86 19.53
C ASN A 55 9.38 7.78 19.98
N GLY A 56 10.15 8.85 19.75
CA GLY A 56 11.55 8.91 20.21
C GLY A 56 11.75 8.78 21.73
N ASN A 57 10.67 8.97 22.51
CA ASN A 57 10.66 8.73 23.95
C ASN A 57 10.26 7.29 24.31
N GLY A 58 10.08 6.38 23.35
CA GLY A 58 9.66 4.98 23.59
C GLY A 58 8.21 4.82 24.05
N ASN A 59 7.37 5.85 23.95
CA ASN A 59 5.96 5.76 24.30
C ASN A 59 5.17 5.18 23.12
N VAL A 60 4.33 4.16 23.36
CA VAL A 60 3.43 3.59 22.36
C VAL A 60 2.35 4.63 22.00
N ILE A 61 2.53 5.28 20.85
CA ILE A 61 1.58 6.25 20.32
C ILE A 61 0.42 5.58 19.59
N ASP A 62 0.71 4.49 18.87
CA ASP A 62 -0.20 3.88 17.90
C ASP A 62 0.10 2.39 17.71
N MET A 63 -0.79 1.71 17.00
CA MET A 63 -0.58 0.38 16.45
C MET A 63 -0.83 0.45 14.95
N ILE A 64 -0.07 -0.31 14.15
CA ILE A 64 -0.23 -0.40 12.71
C ILE A 64 -0.35 -1.85 12.26
N VAL A 65 -1.13 -2.10 11.20
CA VAL A 65 -1.34 -3.42 10.61
C VAL A 65 -0.97 -3.44 9.12
N ARG A 66 -0.28 -4.50 8.68
CA ARG A 66 0.19 -4.67 7.31
C ARG A 66 -0.91 -5.20 6.40
N LEU A 67 -1.13 -4.51 5.29
CA LEU A 67 -2.10 -4.84 4.26
C LEU A 67 -1.54 -5.81 3.21
N GLU A 68 -2.42 -6.47 2.44
CA GLU A 68 -2.06 -7.37 1.33
C GLU A 68 -1.22 -6.66 0.23
N ASN A 69 -1.30 -5.33 0.15
CA ASN A 69 -0.50 -4.50 -0.76
C ASN A 69 0.88 -4.10 -0.20
N ASN A 70 1.27 -4.60 0.99
CA ASN A 70 2.48 -4.26 1.76
C ASN A 70 2.56 -2.81 2.29
N GLN A 71 1.47 -2.06 2.26
CA GLN A 71 1.36 -0.81 3.01
C GLN A 71 0.89 -1.10 4.45
N TYR A 72 1.00 -0.11 5.32
CA TYR A 72 0.54 -0.20 6.72
C TYR A 72 -0.69 0.67 6.95
N ALA A 73 -1.61 0.17 7.75
CA ALA A 73 -2.81 0.85 8.22
C ALA A 73 -2.63 1.29 9.67
N LYS A 74 -3.03 2.50 10.04
CA LYS A 74 -3.06 2.91 11.45
C LYS A 74 -4.32 2.38 12.14
N CYS A 75 -4.14 1.52 13.13
CA CYS A 75 -5.20 1.05 14.01
C CYS A 75 -5.59 2.14 15.01
N TRP A 76 -6.86 2.23 15.39
CA TRP A 76 -7.29 3.05 16.53
C TRP A 76 -7.57 2.19 17.76
N ARG A 77 -7.72 2.86 18.91
CA ARG A 77 -8.18 2.25 20.16
C ARG A 77 -9.70 2.39 20.24
N VAL A 78 -10.42 1.26 20.31
CA VAL A 78 -11.84 1.26 20.67
C VAL A 78 -11.89 1.21 22.19
N ASP A 79 -12.26 2.31 22.83
CA ASP A 79 -12.58 2.28 24.25
C ASP A 79 -13.94 1.58 24.42
N LYS A 80 -14.03 0.64 25.37
CA LYS A 80 -15.18 -0.27 25.55
C LYS A 80 -16.54 0.39 25.79
N GLN A 81 -16.60 1.72 25.89
CA GLN A 81 -17.84 2.50 26.02
C GLN A 81 -18.38 3.05 24.69
N GLN A 82 -17.63 3.01 23.58
CA GLN A 82 -18.17 3.41 22.28
C GLN A 82 -18.99 2.28 21.65
N SER A 83 -20.30 2.51 21.54
CA SER A 83 -21.20 1.65 20.78
C SER A 83 -20.82 1.62 19.29
N GLU A 84 -21.09 0.51 18.59
CA GLU A 84 -20.87 0.42 17.12
C GLU A 84 -21.56 1.54 16.33
N THR A 85 -22.71 2.04 16.83
CA THR A 85 -23.40 3.20 16.26
C THR A 85 -22.55 4.47 16.30
N SER A 86 -21.83 4.73 17.41
CA SER A 86 -20.98 5.92 17.56
C SER A 86 -19.76 5.91 16.64
N ILE A 87 -19.24 4.72 16.30
CA ILE A 87 -18.13 4.52 15.36
C ILE A 87 -18.54 4.93 13.93
N ASN A 88 -19.80 4.66 13.56
CA ASN A 88 -20.33 4.95 12.23
C ASN A 88 -20.99 6.33 12.12
N SER A 89 -21.41 6.94 13.24
CA SER A 89 -22.08 8.25 13.28
C SER A 89 -21.13 9.41 13.57
N VAL A 90 -20.01 9.50 12.85
CA VAL A 90 -19.24 10.76 12.82
C VAL A 90 -20.06 11.79 12.04
N MET A 91 -20.68 12.72 12.77
CA MET A 91 -21.43 13.84 12.21
C MET A 91 -20.52 14.61 11.22
N ASP A 92 -21.07 14.94 10.04
CA ASP A 92 -20.35 15.55 8.91
C ASP A 92 -19.19 14.70 8.31
N SER A 93 -19.16 13.39 8.54
CA SER A 93 -18.24 12.51 7.79
C SER A 93 -18.56 12.49 6.29
N ASN A 94 -17.53 12.59 5.47
CA ASN A 94 -17.63 12.71 4.00
C ASN A 94 -16.85 11.62 3.24
N GLY A 95 -16.45 10.56 3.94
CA GLY A 95 -15.77 9.42 3.37
C GLY A 95 -15.24 8.45 4.41
N TYR A 96 -14.46 7.49 3.91
CA TYR A 96 -13.77 6.50 4.72
C TYR A 96 -12.26 6.70 4.70
N GLU A 97 -11.71 6.66 5.90
CA GLU A 97 -10.33 6.31 6.18
C GLU A 97 -10.34 4.78 6.57
N CYS A 98 -9.39 3.89 6.26
CA CYS A 98 -9.41 2.39 6.33
C CYS A 98 -8.01 1.72 6.65
N GLY A 99 -7.12 1.61 5.65
CA GLY A 99 -5.65 1.37 5.67
C GLY A 99 -4.66 2.59 5.75
N PRO A 100 -3.90 2.95 4.67
CA PRO A 100 -3.46 4.32 4.28
C PRO A 100 -4.05 4.86 2.92
N GLU A 101 -5.26 5.46 2.90
CA GLU A 101 -6.10 5.92 1.77
C GLU A 101 -7.37 6.78 2.14
N PHE A 102 -7.87 7.79 1.40
CA PHE A 102 -9.12 8.49 1.79
C PHE A 102 -10.12 8.33 0.67
N ILE A 103 -11.24 7.69 0.97
CA ILE A 103 -12.22 7.34 -0.04
C ILE A 103 -13.48 8.17 0.21
N PRO A 104 -13.69 9.24 -0.57
CA PRO A 104 -14.85 10.09 -0.39
C PRO A 104 -16.15 9.33 -0.71
N ASP A 105 -17.26 9.79 -0.15
CA ASP A 105 -18.56 9.13 -0.33
C ASP A 105 -19.01 9.00 -1.77
N SER A 106 -18.62 9.94 -2.63
CA SER A 106 -18.86 9.84 -4.07
C SER A 106 -18.24 8.59 -4.68
N THR A 107 -17.02 8.23 -4.27
CA THR A 107 -16.33 7.00 -4.70
C THR A 107 -16.97 5.74 -4.13
N ILE A 108 -17.43 5.77 -2.87
CA ILE A 108 -18.14 4.65 -2.24
C ILE A 108 -19.50 4.42 -2.89
N THR A 109 -20.27 5.48 -3.09
CA THR A 109 -21.60 5.47 -3.73
C THR A 109 -21.51 4.96 -5.16
N GLU A 110 -20.52 5.43 -5.93
CA GLU A 110 -20.28 4.97 -7.30
C GLU A 110 -19.86 3.48 -7.31
N SER A 111 -18.97 3.06 -6.41
CA SER A 111 -18.56 1.66 -6.28
C SER A 111 -19.76 0.76 -5.95
N ALA A 112 -20.64 1.18 -5.03
CA ALA A 112 -21.86 0.43 -4.67
C ALA A 112 -22.88 0.38 -5.82
N ARG A 113 -23.06 1.49 -6.55
CA ARG A 113 -23.91 1.56 -7.75
C ARG A 113 -23.43 0.59 -8.83
N ILE A 114 -22.12 0.52 -9.06
CA ILE A 114 -21.51 -0.42 -9.99
C ILE A 114 -21.68 -1.84 -9.48
N ALA A 115 -21.33 -2.14 -8.23
CA ALA A 115 -21.49 -3.48 -7.66
C ALA A 115 -22.91 -4.03 -7.84
N ARG A 116 -23.95 -3.23 -7.54
CA ARG A 116 -25.36 -3.59 -7.79
C ARG A 116 -25.65 -3.92 -9.26
N LYS A 117 -25.11 -3.15 -10.22
CA LYS A 117 -25.24 -3.41 -11.67
C LYS A 117 -24.60 -4.74 -12.09
N TYR A 118 -23.54 -5.17 -11.41
CA TYR A 118 -22.81 -6.40 -11.71
C TYR A 118 -23.30 -7.62 -10.92
N SER A 119 -24.11 -7.45 -9.87
CA SER A 119 -24.67 -8.53 -9.02
C SER A 119 -25.57 -9.56 -9.72
N VAL A 120 -26.04 -9.29 -10.93
CA VAL A 120 -27.02 -10.13 -11.68
C VAL A 120 -26.34 -11.07 -12.67
N LYS A 121 -25.00 -11.13 -12.68
CA LYS A 121 -24.20 -11.85 -13.68
C LYS A 121 -23.10 -12.67 -13.00
N ASP A 122 -22.64 -13.73 -13.66
CA ASP A 122 -21.62 -14.67 -13.18
C ASP A 122 -20.19 -14.10 -13.20
N TYR A 123 -20.01 -12.94 -12.58
CA TYR A 123 -18.71 -12.30 -12.40
C TYR A 123 -18.08 -12.67 -11.05
N ILE A 124 -16.76 -12.53 -10.98
CA ILE A 124 -15.98 -12.76 -9.75
C ILE A 124 -16.43 -11.83 -8.61
N TYR A 125 -16.92 -10.63 -8.95
CA TYR A 125 -17.44 -9.65 -7.99
C TYR A 125 -18.85 -9.19 -8.36
N PRO A 126 -19.70 -8.85 -7.37
CA PRO A 126 -19.42 -8.88 -5.93
C PRO A 126 -19.38 -10.32 -5.37
N SER A 127 -18.32 -10.64 -4.63
CA SER A 127 -18.08 -11.99 -4.08
C SER A 127 -18.67 -12.13 -2.69
N GLN A 128 -19.03 -13.34 -2.26
CA GLN A 128 -19.39 -13.59 -0.86
C GLN A 128 -18.25 -13.14 0.09
N TYR A 129 -18.59 -12.48 1.18
CA TYR A 129 -17.64 -12.16 2.25
C TYR A 129 -17.20 -13.44 2.95
N ARG A 130 -15.89 -13.55 3.20
CA ARG A 130 -15.29 -14.57 4.08
C ARG A 130 -14.17 -13.92 4.88
N GLY A 131 -14.24 -14.00 6.21
CA GLY A 131 -13.27 -13.38 7.11
C GLY A 131 -13.78 -13.27 8.54
N ASN A 132 -13.03 -12.54 9.36
CA ASN A 132 -13.19 -12.39 10.80
C ASN A 132 -14.27 -11.36 11.26
N LEU A 133 -14.70 -10.44 10.40
CA LEU A 133 -15.54 -9.30 10.82
C LEU A 133 -17.04 -9.57 10.85
N TYR A 134 -17.49 -10.58 10.08
CA TYR A 134 -18.90 -10.92 9.90
C TYR A 134 -19.04 -12.42 9.71
N SER A 135 -20.10 -13.01 10.25
CA SER A 135 -20.42 -14.42 10.03
C SER A 135 -20.92 -14.65 8.58
N GLU A 136 -20.62 -15.82 8.01
CA GLU A 136 -20.90 -16.11 6.59
C GLU A 136 -22.40 -16.23 6.29
N ASP A 137 -23.22 -16.59 7.28
CA ASP A 137 -24.68 -16.75 7.20
C ASP A 137 -25.43 -15.43 6.95
N VAL A 138 -24.85 -14.28 7.32
CA VAL A 138 -25.41 -12.94 7.09
C VAL A 138 -25.51 -12.61 5.59
N GLY A 139 -24.84 -13.37 4.72
CA GLY A 139 -25.00 -13.22 3.26
C GLY A 139 -24.34 -11.97 2.67
N TYR A 140 -23.45 -11.31 3.42
CA TYR A 140 -22.74 -10.12 2.96
C TYR A 140 -21.82 -10.42 1.78
N LYS A 141 -21.72 -9.44 0.87
CA LYS A 141 -20.85 -9.49 -0.31
C LYS A 141 -19.83 -8.35 -0.26
N ILE A 142 -18.69 -8.54 -0.91
CA ILE A 142 -17.65 -7.53 -1.04
C ILE A 142 -17.40 -7.14 -2.50
N TRP A 143 -17.04 -5.87 -2.70
CA TRP A 143 -16.66 -5.33 -4.01
C TRP A 143 -15.42 -4.43 -3.89
N PRO A 144 -14.36 -4.67 -4.68
CA PRO A 144 -13.12 -3.88 -4.60
C PRO A 144 -13.33 -2.46 -5.13
N ILE A 145 -12.89 -1.45 -4.37
CA ILE A 145 -13.11 -0.04 -4.73
C ILE A 145 -12.34 0.34 -6.00
N TYR A 146 -11.13 -0.18 -6.17
CA TYR A 146 -10.31 0.02 -7.38
C TYR A 146 -10.62 -1.01 -8.46
N TYR A 147 -11.89 -1.04 -8.88
CA TYR A 147 -12.43 -1.96 -9.88
C TYR A 147 -12.00 -1.66 -11.33
N LYS A 148 -11.44 -0.46 -11.63
CA LYS A 148 -11.13 0.00 -13.00
C LYS A 148 -10.24 -0.96 -13.81
N THR A 149 -9.51 -1.85 -13.15
CA THR A 149 -8.65 -2.87 -13.77
C THR A 149 -9.33 -4.24 -13.94
N LEU A 150 -10.43 -4.52 -13.24
CA LEU A 150 -11.00 -5.87 -13.04
C LEU A 150 -12.17 -6.22 -13.99
N VAL A 151 -12.86 -5.22 -14.52
CA VAL A 151 -14.07 -5.42 -15.36
C VAL A 151 -13.76 -6.07 -16.73
N LEU A 152 -12.49 -6.15 -17.13
CA LEU A 152 -12.08 -6.46 -18.50
C LEU A 152 -11.44 -7.84 -18.73
N SER A 153 -11.38 -8.73 -17.73
CA SER A 153 -10.82 -10.08 -17.97
C SER A 153 -11.36 -11.17 -17.04
N HIS A 154 -12.20 -12.05 -17.61
CA HIS A 154 -12.59 -13.33 -17.00
C HIS A 154 -11.39 -14.27 -16.71
N ASN A 155 -10.22 -14.03 -17.33
CA ASN A 155 -9.08 -14.96 -17.30
C ASN A 155 -7.90 -14.47 -16.42
N SER A 156 -7.95 -13.27 -15.84
CA SER A 156 -6.82 -12.71 -15.08
C SER A 156 -6.88 -12.95 -13.57
N PHE A 157 -6.95 -14.21 -13.14
CA PHE A 157 -6.84 -14.64 -11.73
C PHE A 157 -5.58 -14.12 -10.99
N ASN A 158 -4.56 -13.67 -11.74
CA ASN A 158 -3.30 -13.13 -11.21
C ASN A 158 -3.25 -11.60 -11.10
N GLN A 159 -4.36 -10.90 -11.39
CA GLN A 159 -4.41 -9.46 -11.20
C GLN A 159 -4.49 -9.18 -9.69
N LYS A 160 -3.58 -8.36 -9.15
CA LYS A 160 -3.67 -7.91 -7.76
C LYS A 160 -4.93 -7.06 -7.60
N VAL A 161 -6.00 -7.67 -7.09
CA VAL A 161 -7.19 -6.98 -6.61
C VAL A 161 -6.75 -5.97 -5.55
N GLY A 162 -7.38 -4.79 -5.51
CA GLY A 162 -7.11 -3.80 -4.48
C GLY A 162 -7.36 -4.37 -3.08
N SER A 163 -6.55 -4.00 -2.10
CA SER A 163 -6.69 -4.49 -0.72
C SER A 163 -7.82 -3.80 0.06
N ILE A 164 -8.81 -3.22 -0.62
CA ILE A 164 -9.90 -2.44 -0.03
C ILE A 164 -11.19 -2.74 -0.78
N TYR A 165 -12.24 -3.01 -0.01
CA TYR A 165 -13.54 -3.43 -0.49
C TYR A 165 -14.64 -2.64 0.23
N ILE A 166 -15.73 -2.33 -0.47
CA ILE A 166 -17.01 -2.05 0.18
C ILE A 166 -17.67 -3.37 0.58
N VAL A 167 -18.37 -3.37 1.71
CA VAL A 167 -19.24 -4.46 2.16
C VAL A 167 -20.68 -4.08 1.85
N LEU A 168 -21.39 -5.00 1.21
CA LEU A 168 -22.77 -4.84 0.78
C LEU A 168 -23.63 -5.94 1.41
N ASP A 169 -24.85 -5.60 1.81
CA ASP A 169 -25.84 -6.62 2.18
C ASP A 169 -26.50 -7.28 0.97
N SER A 170 -27.42 -8.22 1.25
CA SER A 170 -28.23 -8.92 0.26
C SER A 170 -29.09 -7.98 -0.61
N THR A 171 -29.40 -6.76 -0.15
CA THR A 171 -30.11 -5.73 -0.92
C THR A 171 -29.16 -4.85 -1.75
N GLY A 172 -27.85 -5.00 -1.58
CA GLY A 172 -26.83 -4.18 -2.22
C GLY A 172 -26.68 -2.78 -1.57
N GLN A 173 -27.14 -2.61 -0.33
CA GLN A 173 -26.85 -1.40 0.46
C GLN A 173 -25.47 -1.51 1.10
N LEU A 174 -24.80 -0.37 1.26
CA LEU A 174 -23.52 -0.29 1.95
C LEU A 174 -23.70 -0.63 3.43
N LYS A 175 -22.87 -1.53 3.95
CA LYS A 175 -22.73 -1.79 5.40
C LYS A 175 -21.45 -1.21 5.98
N ASP A 176 -20.34 -1.39 5.28
CA ASP A 176 -19.03 -0.96 5.76
C ASP A 176 -18.05 -0.79 4.59
N VAL A 177 -16.87 -0.26 4.88
CA VAL A 177 -15.68 -0.39 4.04
C VAL A 177 -14.65 -1.18 4.85
N ILE A 178 -13.96 -2.11 4.19
CA ILE A 178 -12.96 -2.97 4.84
C ILE A 178 -11.67 -3.00 4.03
N ALA A 179 -10.54 -3.15 4.71
CA ALA A 179 -9.26 -3.46 4.09
C ALA A 179 -8.87 -4.92 4.37
N LYS A 180 -8.02 -5.49 3.51
CA LYS A 180 -7.53 -6.86 3.61
C LYS A 180 -6.05 -6.88 4.03
N THR A 181 -5.74 -7.62 5.08
CA THR A 181 -4.41 -7.74 5.67
C THR A 181 -3.52 -8.69 4.86
N PHE A 182 -2.22 -8.65 5.18
CA PHE A 182 -1.24 -9.60 4.67
C PHE A 182 -1.63 -11.07 4.97
N GLU A 183 -2.22 -11.33 6.14
CA GLU A 183 -2.75 -12.64 6.55
C GLU A 183 -4.09 -13.04 5.90
N LYS A 184 -4.63 -12.20 5.00
CA LYS A 184 -5.95 -12.36 4.33
C LYS A 184 -7.17 -12.20 5.26
N ASN A 185 -6.96 -11.85 6.52
CA ASN A 185 -8.01 -11.33 7.39
C ASN A 185 -8.48 -9.95 6.91
N HIS A 186 -9.64 -9.51 7.38
CA HIS A 186 -10.22 -8.22 7.05
C HIS A 186 -10.31 -7.34 8.28
N ILE A 187 -10.24 -6.04 8.01
CA ILE A 187 -10.10 -5.01 9.03
C ILE A 187 -11.07 -3.86 8.65
N ARG A 188 -11.89 -3.36 9.59
CA ARG A 188 -12.87 -2.27 9.36
C ARG A 188 -12.22 -0.90 9.15
N CYS A 189 -13.02 0.06 8.69
CA CYS A 189 -12.52 1.36 8.24
C CYS A 189 -13.23 2.52 8.94
N ARG A 190 -12.46 3.54 9.34
CA ARG A 190 -13.00 4.80 9.86
C ARG A 190 -13.98 5.43 8.91
N ARG A 191 -15.13 5.74 9.48
CA ARG A 191 -15.91 6.87 9.02
C ARG A 191 -15.22 8.17 9.44
N ALA A 192 -14.79 9.00 8.49
CA ALA A 192 -14.01 10.21 8.78
C ALA A 192 -14.50 11.45 8.04
N ARG A 193 -14.18 12.62 8.59
CA ARG A 193 -14.35 13.92 7.93
C ARG A 193 -12.99 14.44 7.47
N LYS A 194 -12.77 14.45 6.17
CA LYS A 194 -11.65 15.17 5.56
C LYS A 194 -12.16 16.53 5.12
N VAL A 195 -11.90 17.55 5.92
CA VAL A 195 -12.24 18.93 5.57
C VAL A 195 -11.48 19.28 4.29
N SER A 196 -12.21 19.53 3.20
CA SER A 196 -11.63 20.13 2.00
C SER A 196 -10.96 21.44 2.41
N PRO A 197 -9.71 21.73 1.99
CA PRO A 197 -9.06 23.00 2.29
C PRO A 197 -10.02 24.15 1.98
N ALA A 198 -10.29 25.02 2.95
CA ALA A 198 -11.35 26.00 2.85
C ALA A 198 -11.14 26.88 1.61
N THR A 199 -12.22 27.08 0.84
CA THR A 199 -12.20 27.79 -0.45
C THR A 199 -11.74 29.25 -0.29
N ASP A 200 -11.83 29.81 0.91
CA ASP A 200 -11.45 31.20 1.23
C ASP A 200 -9.93 31.46 1.18
N ALA A 201 -9.10 30.44 0.93
CA ALA A 201 -7.70 30.61 0.55
C ALA A 201 -7.50 31.10 -0.91
N ASN A 202 -8.52 31.69 -1.54
CA ASN A 202 -8.64 31.84 -3.00
C ASN A 202 -7.67 32.83 -3.67
N GLU A 203 -6.88 33.60 -2.91
CA GLU A 203 -5.75 34.40 -3.41
C GLU A 203 -4.37 33.73 -3.22
N LEU A 204 -4.26 32.71 -2.37
CA LEU A 204 -3.02 31.94 -2.13
C LEU A 204 -3.05 30.55 -2.77
N SER A 205 -4.24 30.01 -3.04
CA SER A 205 -4.42 28.72 -3.72
C SER A 205 -4.18 28.79 -5.23
N GLN A 206 -4.20 29.98 -5.84
CA GLN A 206 -3.70 30.17 -7.21
C GLN A 206 -2.18 29.96 -7.32
N THR A 207 -1.43 30.12 -6.22
CA THR A 207 0.01 29.83 -6.15
C THR A 207 0.31 28.39 -5.71
N LEU A 208 -0.67 27.66 -5.15
CA LEU A 208 -0.60 26.21 -4.96
C LEU A 208 -0.82 25.49 -6.29
N ALA A 209 0.16 25.62 -7.19
CA ALA A 209 0.24 24.88 -8.44
C ALA A 209 -0.15 23.42 -8.21
N LYS A 210 -1.16 22.93 -8.95
CA LYS A 210 -1.74 21.58 -8.83
C LYS A 210 -0.61 20.58 -8.60
N LEU A 211 -0.56 19.96 -7.41
CA LEU A 211 0.56 19.13 -6.96
C LEU A 211 0.95 18.14 -8.06
N THR A 212 2.04 18.40 -8.78
CA THR A 212 2.44 17.60 -9.95
C THR A 212 3.31 16.43 -9.52
N ARG A 213 3.15 15.29 -10.19
CA ARG A 213 4.08 14.17 -10.10
C ARG A 213 5.08 14.26 -11.24
N ASP A 214 6.35 14.45 -10.90
CA ASP A 214 7.45 14.27 -11.85
C ASP A 214 7.60 12.78 -12.21
N GLY A 215 7.85 12.49 -13.48
CA GLY A 215 8.10 11.14 -13.97
C GLY A 215 8.46 11.11 -15.44
N TYR A 216 8.26 9.94 -16.06
CA TYR A 216 8.53 9.74 -17.49
C TYR A 216 7.35 9.03 -18.17
N ILE A 217 7.00 9.43 -19.39
CA ILE A 217 5.96 8.80 -20.21
C ILE A 217 6.62 8.00 -21.34
N CYS A 218 6.29 6.72 -21.41
CA CYS A 218 6.67 5.82 -22.51
C CYS A 218 5.39 5.32 -23.20
N GLN A 219 5.11 5.78 -24.43
CA GLN A 219 3.79 5.60 -25.06
C GLN A 219 2.69 6.14 -24.12
N ASP A 220 1.79 5.29 -23.62
CA ASP A 220 0.70 5.68 -22.72
C ASP A 220 0.96 5.31 -21.24
N GLU A 221 2.19 4.90 -20.90
CA GLU A 221 2.55 4.44 -19.54
C GLU A 221 3.45 5.46 -18.81
N PHE A 222 2.97 5.96 -17.66
CA PHE A 222 3.69 6.91 -16.81
C PHE A 222 4.44 6.24 -15.66
N PHE A 223 5.73 6.54 -15.55
CA PHE A 223 6.66 6.05 -14.54
C PHE A 223 6.97 7.13 -13.51
N HIS A 224 6.36 7.03 -12.34
CA HIS A 224 6.57 7.96 -11.22
C HIS A 224 8.02 7.98 -10.71
N TYR A 225 8.56 9.16 -10.40
CA TYR A 225 9.95 9.30 -9.95
C TYR A 225 10.27 8.49 -8.68
N ASP A 226 9.37 8.45 -7.68
CA ASP A 226 9.56 7.63 -6.46
C ASP A 226 9.65 6.13 -6.78
N TYR A 227 8.87 5.65 -7.75
CA TYR A 227 8.91 4.25 -8.18
C TYR A 227 10.27 3.93 -8.83
N LEU A 228 10.77 4.81 -9.69
CA LEU A 228 12.11 4.68 -10.28
C LEU A 228 13.21 4.75 -9.22
N THR A 229 13.04 5.59 -8.21
CA THR A 229 13.95 5.72 -7.06
C THR A 229 14.02 4.43 -6.24
N SER A 230 12.89 3.77 -6.00
CA SER A 230 12.84 2.47 -5.31
C SER A 230 13.56 1.36 -6.08
N ILE A 231 13.54 1.41 -7.43
CA ILE A 231 14.28 0.46 -8.27
C ILE A 231 15.77 0.77 -8.24
N ARG A 232 16.16 2.05 -8.35
CA ARG A 232 17.55 2.51 -8.24
C ARG A 232 18.20 1.98 -6.96
N GLU A 233 17.58 2.19 -5.82
CA GLU A 233 18.14 1.79 -4.52
C GLU A 233 18.30 0.27 -4.38
N LYS A 234 17.38 -0.49 -4.97
CA LYS A 234 17.50 -1.94 -5.05
C LYS A 234 18.68 -2.36 -5.93
N VAL A 235 18.80 -1.77 -7.12
CA VAL A 235 19.88 -2.05 -8.07
C VAL A 235 21.25 -1.69 -7.51
N GLN A 236 21.35 -0.58 -6.78
CA GLN A 236 22.58 -0.16 -6.12
C GLN A 236 23.05 -1.19 -5.08
N LYS A 237 22.13 -1.67 -4.22
CA LYS A 237 22.41 -2.75 -3.25
C LYS A 237 22.75 -4.09 -3.91
N GLU A 238 22.11 -4.42 -5.04
CA GLU A 238 22.41 -5.61 -5.84
C GLU A 238 23.80 -5.53 -6.53
N ALA A 239 24.25 -4.32 -6.87
CA ALA A 239 25.59 -4.07 -7.43
C ALA A 239 26.70 -4.11 -6.35
N GLU A 240 26.47 -3.50 -5.18
CA GLU A 240 27.37 -3.56 -4.01
C GLU A 240 27.64 -5.01 -3.57
N THR A 241 26.63 -5.87 -3.64
CA THR A 241 26.71 -7.30 -3.31
C THR A 241 27.22 -8.18 -4.47
N LYS A 242 27.56 -7.60 -5.63
CA LYS A 242 28.04 -8.28 -6.84
C LYS A 242 27.12 -9.40 -7.38
N LEU A 243 25.84 -9.43 -6.98
CA LEU A 243 24.91 -10.50 -7.34
C LEU A 243 24.47 -10.43 -8.82
N SER A 244 24.25 -9.23 -9.33
CA SER A 244 24.01 -9.00 -10.75
C SER A 244 24.23 -7.53 -11.10
N LEU A 245 25.12 -7.24 -12.04
CA LEU A 245 25.29 -5.90 -12.57
C LEU A 245 24.22 -5.60 -13.64
N PRO A 246 23.67 -4.37 -13.69
CA PRO A 246 22.84 -3.91 -14.80
C PRO A 246 23.57 -4.01 -16.15
N ARG A 247 22.79 -4.04 -17.25
CA ARG A 247 23.37 -4.08 -18.59
C ARG A 247 24.03 -2.73 -18.91
N TYR A 248 25.35 -2.71 -19.04
CA TYR A 248 26.09 -1.55 -19.52
C TYR A 248 25.69 -1.18 -20.95
N TYR A 249 25.60 0.12 -21.24
CA TYR A 249 25.18 0.66 -22.52
C TYR A 249 25.90 1.97 -22.88
N THR A 250 26.33 2.05 -24.13
CA THR A 250 26.97 3.24 -24.74
C THR A 250 26.42 3.40 -26.16
N GLY A 251 25.36 4.19 -26.32
CA GLY A 251 24.70 4.39 -27.60
C GLY A 251 23.57 5.41 -27.55
N ALA A 252 22.90 5.62 -28.68
CA ALA A 252 21.70 6.45 -28.76
C ALA A 252 20.55 5.83 -27.95
N PRO A 253 19.75 6.60 -27.20
CA PRO A 253 19.62 8.06 -27.24
C PRO A 253 20.39 8.79 -26.13
N PHE A 254 21.28 8.10 -25.39
CA PHE A 254 21.94 8.67 -24.20
C PHE A 254 23.36 9.18 -24.46
N HIS A 255 24.06 8.62 -25.47
CA HIS A 255 25.39 9.02 -25.92
C HIS A 255 26.48 9.09 -24.82
N THR A 256 26.20 8.49 -23.67
CA THR A 256 27.04 8.49 -22.47
C THR A 256 26.96 7.10 -21.82
N PRO A 257 28.04 6.62 -21.17
CA PRO A 257 28.03 5.38 -20.40
C PRO A 257 26.90 5.34 -19.37
N CYS A 258 26.04 4.33 -19.49
CA CYS A 258 24.90 4.15 -18.60
C CYS A 258 24.56 2.67 -18.39
N TYR A 259 23.66 2.42 -17.46
CA TYR A 259 23.13 1.12 -17.07
C TYR A 259 21.66 1.03 -17.45
N LEU A 260 21.30 -0.02 -18.19
CA LEU A 260 19.93 -0.38 -18.52
C LEU A 260 19.43 -1.44 -17.55
N VAL A 261 18.47 -1.05 -16.71
CA VAL A 261 17.77 -1.93 -15.77
C VAL A 261 16.40 -2.28 -16.37
N PRO A 262 16.15 -3.52 -16.82
CA PRO A 262 14.82 -3.89 -17.31
C PRO A 262 13.82 -3.78 -16.17
N PHE A 263 12.66 -3.15 -16.42
CA PHE A 263 11.58 -3.29 -15.46
C PHE A 263 11.21 -4.76 -15.34
N LYS A 264 10.95 -5.22 -14.12
CA LYS A 264 10.35 -6.54 -13.92
C LYS A 264 8.89 -6.45 -14.34
N GLU A 265 8.66 -6.58 -15.65
CA GLU A 265 7.36 -7.00 -16.16
C GLU A 265 6.92 -8.18 -15.30
N LYS A 266 5.80 -8.01 -14.61
CA LYS A 266 5.13 -9.12 -13.93
C LYS A 266 4.78 -10.09 -15.04
N ARG A 267 5.59 -11.14 -15.22
CA ARG A 267 5.40 -12.17 -16.25
C ARG A 267 3.94 -12.62 -16.19
N LYS A 268 3.09 -12.09 -17.09
CA LYS A 268 1.76 -12.65 -17.33
C LYS A 268 2.04 -14.10 -17.70
N SER A 269 1.61 -15.02 -16.84
CA SER A 269 2.06 -16.41 -16.83
C SER A 269 1.76 -17.07 -18.18
N PHE A 270 2.78 -17.15 -19.05
CA PHE A 270 2.66 -17.43 -20.48
C PHE A 270 2.42 -18.93 -20.78
N LYS A 271 1.57 -19.59 -19.98
CA LYS A 271 1.13 -20.98 -20.19
C LYS A 271 0.12 -21.12 -21.35
N GLU A 272 -0.41 -20.01 -21.87
CA GLU A 272 -1.62 -19.99 -22.70
C GLU A 272 -1.44 -19.56 -24.17
N LYS A 273 -0.19 -19.52 -24.70
CA LYS A 273 0.07 -19.29 -26.13
C LYS A 273 1.02 -20.31 -26.75
N ARG A 274 0.67 -21.60 -26.66
CA ARG A 274 1.04 -22.56 -27.72
C ARG A 274 -0.02 -22.44 -28.84
N LYS A 275 0.43 -22.28 -30.10
CA LYS A 275 -0.37 -22.28 -31.37
C LYS A 275 -0.94 -20.96 -31.92
N SER A 276 -0.55 -19.76 -31.46
CA SER A 276 -0.92 -18.52 -32.18
C SER A 276 0.28 -17.76 -32.73
N HIS A 277 0.07 -17.22 -33.93
CA HIS A 277 1.01 -16.58 -34.85
C HIS A 277 1.97 -15.59 -34.18
N ARG A 278 3.18 -15.45 -34.76
CA ARG A 278 4.28 -14.55 -34.37
C ARG A 278 3.78 -13.24 -33.71
N VAL A 279 3.60 -13.27 -32.39
CA VAL A 279 3.31 -12.06 -31.63
C VAL A 279 4.60 -11.27 -31.62
N GLU A 280 4.58 -10.07 -32.19
CA GLU A 280 5.75 -9.20 -32.19
C GLU A 280 6.25 -9.00 -30.74
N PRO A 281 7.58 -9.03 -30.52
CA PRO A 281 8.11 -8.90 -29.18
C PRO A 281 7.73 -7.52 -28.63
N MET A 282 6.92 -7.49 -27.58
CA MET A 282 6.47 -6.22 -26.98
C MET A 282 7.66 -5.36 -26.56
N ASP A 283 7.51 -4.05 -26.79
CA ASP A 283 8.55 -3.06 -26.52
C ASP A 283 8.98 -3.09 -25.05
N LYS A 284 10.21 -3.54 -24.80
CA LYS A 284 10.74 -3.68 -23.45
C LYS A 284 11.12 -2.32 -22.89
N LYS A 285 10.64 -2.02 -21.68
CA LYS A 285 10.95 -0.76 -20.99
C LYS A 285 12.06 -0.95 -19.95
N TYR A 286 12.95 0.04 -19.86
CA TYR A 286 14.17 0.03 -19.04
C TYR A 286 14.30 1.34 -18.26
N LEU A 287 14.60 1.26 -16.98
CA LEU A 287 15.15 2.37 -16.20
C LEU A 287 16.62 2.56 -16.62
N VAL A 288 16.99 3.80 -16.94
CA VAL A 288 18.33 4.18 -17.36
C VAL A 288 19.01 4.94 -16.23
N LEU A 289 20.11 4.37 -15.74
CA LEU A 289 20.91 4.93 -14.66
C LEU A 289 22.29 5.34 -15.20
N ALA A 290 22.85 6.43 -14.70
CA ALA A 290 24.26 6.73 -14.91
C ALA A 290 25.16 5.73 -14.15
N ILE A 291 26.47 5.77 -14.38
CA ILE A 291 27.43 4.87 -13.72
C ILE A 291 27.47 5.07 -12.19
N ASP A 292 27.10 6.26 -11.72
CA ASP A 292 26.90 6.63 -10.30
C ASP A 292 25.48 6.30 -9.77
N PHE A 293 24.71 5.50 -10.51
CA PHE A 293 23.31 5.14 -10.26
C PHE A 293 22.30 6.31 -10.23
N ARG A 294 22.65 7.53 -10.66
CA ARG A 294 21.64 8.60 -10.82
C ARG A 294 20.66 8.27 -11.96
N ILE A 295 19.37 8.59 -11.77
CA ILE A 295 18.33 8.35 -12.77
C ILE A 295 18.51 9.33 -13.94
N MET A 296 18.80 8.80 -15.13
CA MET A 296 18.88 9.58 -16.39
C MET A 296 17.54 9.63 -17.12
N GLY A 297 16.71 8.61 -16.91
CA GLY A 297 15.32 8.54 -17.32
C GLY A 297 14.86 7.13 -17.62
N VAL A 298 13.87 7.01 -18.49
CA VAL A 298 13.34 5.73 -18.95
C VAL A 298 13.59 5.59 -20.45
N ALA A 299 13.83 4.37 -20.91
CA ALA A 299 13.98 4.02 -22.32
C ALA A 299 13.09 2.86 -22.70
N MET A 300 12.70 2.81 -23.96
CA MET A 300 11.89 1.76 -24.55
C MET A 300 12.64 1.15 -25.74
N GLN A 301 12.84 -0.16 -25.73
CA GLN A 301 13.49 -0.87 -26.82
C GLN A 301 12.46 -1.19 -27.90
N VAL A 302 12.63 -0.59 -29.08
CA VAL A 302 11.79 -0.81 -30.27
C VAL A 302 12.65 -1.55 -31.29
N GLY A 303 12.42 -2.86 -31.43
CA GLY A 303 13.29 -3.73 -32.23
C GLY A 303 14.72 -3.82 -31.66
N LYS A 304 15.70 -3.29 -32.38
CA LYS A 304 17.12 -3.24 -31.95
C LYS A 304 17.49 -1.93 -31.24
N ASP A 305 16.69 -0.89 -31.44
CA ASP A 305 17.03 0.48 -31.05
C ASP A 305 16.34 0.88 -29.73
N PHE A 306 16.89 1.89 -29.06
CA PHE A 306 16.29 2.48 -27.86
C PHE A 306 15.70 3.85 -28.19
N LYS A 307 14.46 4.07 -27.77
CA LYS A 307 13.83 5.40 -27.75
C LYS A 307 13.79 5.91 -26.32
N ARG A 308 14.10 7.20 -26.13
CA ARG A 308 14.02 7.85 -24.81
C ARG A 308 12.56 8.15 -24.52
N CYS A 309 12.11 7.87 -23.30
CA CYS A 309 10.80 8.28 -22.83
C CYS A 309 10.83 9.75 -22.41
N GLU A 310 9.73 10.46 -22.65
CA GLU A 310 9.63 11.89 -22.37
C GLU A 310 9.53 12.12 -20.86
N ARG A 311 10.14 13.20 -20.35
CA ARG A 311 9.98 13.60 -18.95
C ARG A 311 8.74 14.48 -18.86
N ASP A 312 7.81 14.12 -17.98
CA ASP A 312 6.55 14.86 -17.84
C ASP A 312 6.15 15.08 -16.37
N LYS A 313 5.23 16.02 -16.16
CA LYS A 313 4.64 16.42 -14.88
C LYS A 313 3.13 16.24 -14.92
N ILE A 314 2.64 15.05 -14.56
CA ILE A 314 1.21 14.79 -14.52
C ILE A 314 0.62 15.45 -13.26
N PRO A 315 -0.43 16.30 -13.36
CA PRO A 315 -1.11 16.84 -12.19
C PRO A 315 -1.74 15.69 -11.38
N ILE A 316 -1.57 15.70 -10.05
CA ILE A 316 -2.34 14.81 -9.17
C ILE A 316 -3.78 15.30 -9.21
N ASP A 317 -4.60 14.65 -10.02
CA ASP A 317 -6.04 14.67 -9.79
C ASP A 317 -6.31 14.11 -8.37
N ASN A 318 -7.14 14.83 -7.61
CA ASN A 318 -7.40 14.52 -6.21
C ASN A 318 -8.10 13.16 -6.01
N GLN A 319 -8.55 12.51 -7.09
CA GLN A 319 -9.09 11.15 -7.12
C GLN A 319 -8.07 10.04 -6.74
N HIS A 320 -6.79 10.38 -6.49
CA HIS A 320 -5.75 9.44 -6.05
C HIS A 320 -5.11 9.85 -4.70
N ARG A 321 -5.85 10.56 -3.85
CA ARG A 321 -5.38 11.00 -2.52
C ARG A 321 -5.67 10.00 -1.41
N ASN A 322 -4.78 9.03 -1.35
CA ASN A 322 -4.76 8.04 -0.31
C ASN A 322 -4.32 8.62 1.10
N ILE A 323 -5.20 8.77 2.15
CA ILE A 323 -4.90 8.72 3.64
C ILE A 323 -6.05 8.12 4.54
N PHE A 324 -5.85 7.02 5.34
CA PHE A 324 -6.88 6.09 5.95
C PHE A 324 -6.67 5.78 7.51
N LEU A 325 -7.62 5.06 8.21
CA LEU A 325 -7.70 4.63 9.65
C LEU A 325 -8.82 3.55 9.96
N TYR A 326 -9.01 3.04 11.19
CA TYR A 326 -9.42 1.62 11.45
C TYR A 326 -10.83 1.18 12.05
N SER A 327 -10.95 0.09 12.84
CA SER A 327 -11.76 -0.17 14.07
C SER A 327 -11.62 -1.63 14.58
N SER A 328 -11.41 -1.87 15.89
CA SER A 328 -10.85 -3.14 16.42
C SER A 328 -11.74 -3.98 17.36
N GLU A 329 -11.71 -5.32 17.22
CA GLU A 329 -12.05 -6.26 18.32
C GLU A 329 -11.11 -7.48 18.49
N ASP A 330 -10.32 -7.90 17.48
CA ASP A 330 -9.55 -9.18 17.52
C ASP A 330 -8.23 -9.18 18.33
N ILE A 331 -7.98 -8.20 19.21
CA ILE A 331 -6.77 -8.20 20.05
C ILE A 331 -7.14 -8.17 21.53
N LEU A 332 -6.93 -9.31 22.20
CA LEU A 332 -6.97 -9.44 23.66
C LEU A 332 -6.11 -8.34 24.32
N PRO A 333 -6.69 -7.47 25.17
CA PRO A 333 -5.97 -6.33 25.76
C PRO A 333 -4.66 -6.71 26.46
N ASN A 334 -4.60 -7.92 27.03
CA ASN A 334 -3.42 -8.46 27.71
C ASN A 334 -2.20 -8.57 26.80
N ASN A 335 -2.37 -8.79 25.49
CA ASN A 335 -1.24 -8.89 24.54
C ASN A 335 -0.65 -7.51 24.23
N ILE A 336 -1.50 -6.47 24.15
CA ILE A 336 -1.04 -5.08 24.00
C ILE A 336 -0.40 -4.59 25.30
N ALA A 337 -1.03 -4.88 26.44
CA ALA A 337 -0.51 -4.54 27.76
C ALA A 337 0.86 -5.19 27.99
N SER A 338 1.01 -6.50 27.78
CA SER A 338 2.28 -7.21 27.95
C SER A 338 3.37 -6.72 26.98
N ALA A 339 3.04 -6.45 25.72
CA ALA A 339 4.02 -5.89 24.77
C ALA A 339 4.46 -4.47 25.14
N ALA A 340 3.54 -3.62 25.61
CA ALA A 340 3.84 -2.29 26.12
C ALA A 340 4.61 -2.32 27.45
N GLU A 341 4.29 -3.26 28.34
CA GLU A 341 4.93 -3.48 29.63
C GLU A 341 6.37 -3.98 29.45
N ILE A 342 6.62 -4.92 28.52
CA ILE A 342 7.98 -5.33 28.13
C ILE A 342 8.78 -4.15 27.56
N ALA A 343 8.14 -3.28 26.76
CA ALA A 343 8.79 -2.07 26.23
C ALA A 343 9.06 -1.00 27.31
N GLN A 344 8.24 -0.94 28.38
CA GLN A 344 8.38 0.02 29.49
C GLN A 344 9.32 -0.46 30.60
N TYR A 345 9.25 -1.74 31.01
CA TYR A 345 10.13 -2.31 32.04
C TYR A 345 11.60 -2.38 31.60
N GLY A 346 11.87 -2.44 30.29
CA GLY A 346 13.20 -2.23 29.74
C GLY A 346 13.79 -0.83 30.00
N ARG A 347 13.04 0.08 30.64
CA ARG A 347 13.40 1.48 30.91
C ARG A 347 13.17 1.98 32.34
N ILE A 348 12.33 1.32 33.15
CA ILE A 348 12.12 1.72 34.55
C ILE A 348 13.28 1.25 35.45
N ASN A 349 13.97 0.18 35.05
CA ASN A 349 15.13 -0.38 35.73
C ASN A 349 16.47 -0.03 35.03
N SER A 350 16.58 1.14 34.36
CA SER A 350 17.75 1.53 33.53
C SER A 350 18.36 2.88 33.91
#